data_AF-A0A4Q6IFG3-F1
#
_entry.id   AF-A0A4Q6IFG3-F1
#
_cell.length_a   1.000
_cell.length_b   1.000
_cell.length_c   1.000
_cell.angle_alpha   90.00
_cell.angle_beta   90.00
_cell.angle_gamma   90.00
#
_symmetry.space_group_name_H-M   'P 1'
#
loop_
_entity.id
_entity.type
_entity.pdbx_description
1 polymer ?
#
loop_
_entity_poly.entity_id
_entity_poly.type
_entity_poly.pdbx_seq_one_letter_code
_entity_poly.pdbx_strand_id
1 'polypeptide(L)'
;MALVRSWAAGIVVLVLTEYVQMTLIHDNFVGPSGVDSFGAALALVHLPNLVCVVLATWAAARVHPQPWREIPARHVAAACVVPAAAQLLTVTLRWDVVGVASLALWMSTGVLLAGCAVGLLLDRLVWAS
;
A
#
# COMPACT_ATOMS: atom_id res chain seq x y z
N MET A 1 4.59 -1.53 22.02
CA MET A 1 3.48 -0.56 21.87
C MET A 1 3.69 0.44 20.73
N ALA A 2 4.88 1.06 20.58
CA ALA A 2 5.13 2.06 19.52
C ALA A 2 4.85 1.54 18.09
N LEU A 3 5.38 0.36 17.73
CA LEU A 3 5.15 -0.29 16.43
C LEU A 3 3.69 -0.67 16.21
N VAL A 4 3.04 -1.19 17.25
CA VAL A 4 1.62 -1.57 17.18
C VAL A 4 0.75 -0.37 16.85
N ARG A 5 1.04 0.80 17.44
CA ARG A 5 0.30 2.03 17.16
C ARG A 5 0.54 2.54 15.73
N SER A 6 1.78 2.50 15.22
CA SER A 6 2.05 2.88 13.82
C SER A 6 1.37 1.91 12.85
N TRP A 7 1.39 0.62 13.14
CA TRP A 7 0.70 -0.36 12.31
C TRP A 7 -0.82 -0.20 12.35
N ALA A 8 -1.40 0.08 13.52
CA ALA A 8 -2.83 0.36 13.62
C ALA A 8 -3.23 1.57 12.77
N ALA A 9 -2.44 2.65 12.78
CA ALA A 9 -2.69 3.81 11.92
C ALA A 9 -2.60 3.44 10.42
N GLY A 10 -1.56 2.69 10.03
CA GLY A 10 -1.42 2.20 8.66
C GLY A 10 -2.58 1.31 8.23
N ILE A 11 -3.05 0.40 9.09
CA ILE A 11 -4.17 -0.52 8.81
C ILE A 11 -5.45 0.27 8.62
N VAL A 12 -5.77 1.19 9.53
CA VAL A 12 -6.99 2.01 9.44
C VAL A 12 -6.99 2.80 8.14
N VAL A 13 -5.89 3.47 7.80
CA VAL A 13 -5.81 4.24 6.56
C VAL A 13 -5.93 3.32 5.34
N LEU A 14 -5.19 2.21 5.30
CA LEU A 14 -5.22 1.27 4.18
C LEU A 14 -6.64 0.75 3.94
N VAL A 15 -7.29 0.23 4.99
CA VAL A 15 -8.65 -0.31 4.91
C VAL A 15 -9.65 0.74 4.43
N LEU A 16 -9.57 1.97 4.96
CA LEU A 16 -10.48 3.04 4.56
C LEU A 16 -10.26 3.43 3.09
N THR A 17 -9.02 3.62 2.68
CA THR A 17 -8.70 4.01 1.30
C THR A 17 -9.01 2.90 0.30
N GLU A 18 -8.75 1.64 0.65
CA GLU A 18 -9.08 0.48 -0.18
C GLU A 18 -10.60 0.29 -0.28
N TYR A 19 -11.34 0.50 0.81
CA TYR A 19 -12.80 0.47 0.79
C TYR A 19 -13.36 1.54 -0.16
N VAL A 20 -12.85 2.77 -0.06
CA VAL A 20 -13.21 3.87 -0.98
C VAL A 20 -12.84 3.53 -2.43
N GLN A 21 -11.65 2.99 -2.67
CA GLN A 21 -11.23 2.53 -4.00
C GLN A 21 -12.16 1.44 -4.54
N MET A 22 -12.51 0.44 -3.72
CA MET A 22 -13.38 -0.66 -4.14
C MET A 22 -14.77 -0.14 -4.51
N THR A 23 -15.37 0.65 -3.62
CA THR A 23 -16.74 1.16 -3.79
C THR A 23 -16.88 2.24 -4.87
N LEU A 24 -15.91 3.16 -4.99
CA LEU A 24 -16.00 4.27 -5.93
C LEU A 24 -15.36 3.97 -7.28
N ILE A 25 -14.28 3.19 -7.32
CA ILE A 25 -13.53 2.93 -8.55
C ILE A 25 -13.87 1.56 -9.11
N HIS A 26 -13.71 0.51 -8.32
CA HIS A 26 -13.83 -0.85 -8.83
C HIS A 26 -15.28 -1.17 -9.24
N ASP A 27 -16.25 -0.91 -8.37
CA ASP A 27 -17.65 -1.24 -8.61
C ASP A 27 -18.27 -0.42 -9.76
N ASN A 28 -17.81 0.82 -9.96
CA ASN A 28 -18.35 1.70 -10.99
C ASN A 28 -17.67 1.56 -12.36
N PHE A 29 -16.38 1.20 -12.41
CA PHE A 29 -15.58 1.29 -13.65
C PHE A 29 -14.98 -0.03 -14.13
N VAL A 30 -14.83 -1.05 -13.29
CA VAL A 30 -14.13 -2.29 -13.67
C VAL A 30 -15.11 -3.40 -14.11
N GLY A 31 -16.37 -3.35 -13.67
CA GLY A 31 -17.40 -4.31 -14.07
C GLY A 31 -17.06 -5.78 -13.71
N PRO A 32 -17.95 -6.74 -14.01
CA PRO A 32 -17.75 -8.15 -13.64
C PRO A 32 -16.72 -8.88 -14.50
N SER A 33 -16.47 -8.42 -15.72
CA SER A 33 -15.49 -8.98 -16.66
C SER A 33 -14.07 -8.46 -16.45
N GLY A 34 -13.89 -7.41 -15.64
CA GLY A 34 -12.60 -6.78 -15.43
C GLY A 34 -12.20 -5.80 -16.54
N VAL A 35 -10.94 -5.39 -16.52
CA VAL A 35 -10.35 -4.43 -17.46
C VAL A 35 -9.57 -5.15 -18.56
N ASP A 36 -10.01 -5.00 -19.81
CA ASP A 36 -9.45 -5.71 -20.97
C ASP A 36 -8.12 -5.14 -21.49
N SER A 37 -7.71 -3.95 -21.02
CA SER A 37 -6.47 -3.30 -21.47
C SER A 37 -5.50 -3.04 -20.34
N PHE A 38 -4.21 -3.14 -20.67
CA PHE A 38 -3.11 -2.82 -19.75
C PHE A 38 -3.20 -1.39 -19.20
N GLY A 39 -3.54 -0.42 -20.05
CA GLY A 39 -3.68 0.98 -19.63
C GLY A 39 -4.83 1.17 -18.64
N ALA A 40 -5.96 0.48 -18.84
CA ALA A 40 -7.07 0.51 -17.90
C ALA A 40 -6.72 -0.20 -16.59
N ALA A 41 -6.01 -1.32 -16.62
CA ALA A 41 -5.49 -1.98 -15.42
C ALA A 41 -4.52 -1.08 -14.64
N LEU A 42 -3.63 -0.38 -15.33
CA LEU A 42 -2.72 0.56 -14.69
C LEU A 42 -3.50 1.73 -14.04
N ALA A 43 -4.41 2.34 -14.78
CA ALA A 43 -5.12 3.54 -14.34
C ALA A 43 -6.21 3.28 -13.28
N LEU A 44 -6.93 2.16 -13.35
CA LEU A 44 -8.09 1.87 -12.50
C LEU A 44 -7.78 0.92 -11.34
N VAL A 45 -6.68 0.16 -11.42
CA VAL A 45 -6.32 -0.81 -10.38
C VAL A 45 -5.00 -0.42 -9.71
N HIS A 46 -3.92 -0.33 -10.48
CA HIS A 46 -2.58 -0.15 -9.91
C HIS A 46 -2.33 1.27 -9.37
N LEU A 47 -2.80 2.31 -10.06
CA LEU A 47 -2.57 3.69 -9.66
C LEU A 47 -3.40 4.10 -8.43
N PRO A 48 -4.68 3.73 -8.29
CA PRO A 48 -5.42 3.90 -7.04
C PRO A 48 -4.80 3.11 -5.89
N ASN A 49 -4.41 1.86 -6.14
CA ASN A 49 -3.74 1.04 -5.14
C ASN A 49 -2.41 1.66 -4.68
N LEU A 50 -1.65 2.26 -5.60
CA LEU A 50 -0.45 3.02 -5.27
C LEU A 50 -0.75 4.13 -4.27
N VAL A 51 -1.82 4.91 -4.49
CA VAL A 51 -2.24 5.97 -3.58
C VAL A 51 -2.58 5.41 -2.19
N CYS A 52 -3.33 4.31 -2.13
CA CYS A 52 -3.65 3.62 -0.87
C CYS A 52 -2.38 3.22 -0.10
N VAL A 53 -1.40 2.59 -0.78
CA VAL A 53 -0.12 2.19 -0.19
C VAL A 53 0.68 3.41 0.29
N VAL A 54 0.76 4.48 -0.50
CA VAL A 54 1.44 5.73 -0.13
C VAL A 54 0.85 6.30 1.15
N LEU A 55 -0.47 6.47 1.19
CA LEU A 55 -1.18 7.05 2.33
C LEU A 55 -1.02 6.21 3.59
N ALA A 56 -1.18 4.89 3.48
CA ALA A 56 -1.01 3.98 4.60
C ALA A 56 0.42 4.00 5.15
N THR A 57 1.42 3.95 4.27
CA THR A 57 2.84 4.02 4.64
C THR A 57 3.15 5.34 5.33
N TRP A 58 2.70 6.46 4.76
CA TRP A 58 2.91 7.79 5.30
C TRP A 58 2.24 7.96 6.67
N ALA A 59 0.99 7.53 6.83
CA ALA A 59 0.28 7.59 8.11
C ALA A 59 0.98 6.77 9.20
N ALA A 60 1.42 5.54 8.88
CA ALA A 60 2.18 4.71 9.80
C ALA A 60 3.52 5.35 10.19
N ALA A 61 4.24 5.91 9.22
CA ALA A 61 5.49 6.63 9.43
C ALA A 61 5.30 7.85 10.36
N ARG A 62 4.21 8.62 10.17
CA ARG A 62 3.88 9.83 10.96
C ARG A 62 3.55 9.53 12.42
N VAL A 63 2.94 8.40 12.71
CA VAL A 63 2.56 7.99 14.08
C VAL A 63 3.70 7.31 14.84
N HIS A 64 4.77 6.90 14.13
CA HIS A 64 5.94 6.25 14.72
C HIS A 64 6.71 7.24 15.64
N PRO A 65 6.78 7.01 16.96
CA PRO A 65 7.33 7.98 17.90
C PRO A 65 8.87 8.02 17.89
N GLN A 66 9.44 9.18 18.27
CA GLN A 66 10.84 9.27 18.72
C GLN A 66 11.02 8.50 20.05
N PRO A 67 12.21 7.91 20.34
CA PRO A 67 13.49 7.96 19.61
C PRO A 67 13.61 6.89 18.50
N TRP A 68 12.64 5.98 18.37
CA TRP A 68 12.75 4.82 17.46
C TRP A 68 12.84 5.18 15.98
N ARG A 69 12.49 6.42 15.60
CA ARG A 69 12.71 6.96 14.26
C ARG A 69 14.18 7.08 13.85
N GLU A 70 15.09 7.23 14.81
CA GLU A 70 16.53 7.37 14.54
C GLU A 70 17.16 6.07 14.03
N ILE A 71 16.50 4.92 14.26
CA ILE A 71 16.91 3.63 13.75
C ILE A 71 16.18 3.40 12.41
N PRO A 72 16.84 3.60 11.25
CA PRO A 72 16.18 3.62 9.95
C PRO A 72 15.45 2.31 9.65
N ALA A 73 16.05 1.17 10.00
CA ALA A 73 15.43 -0.14 9.82
C ALA A 73 14.09 -0.29 10.58
N ARG A 74 14.02 0.23 11.82
CA ARG A 74 12.77 0.18 12.61
C ARG A 74 11.72 1.12 12.07
N HIS A 75 12.13 2.28 11.57
CA HIS A 75 11.20 3.23 10.98
C HIS A 75 10.61 2.70 9.65
N VAL A 76 11.44 2.10 8.80
CA VAL A 76 10.97 1.43 7.57
C VAL A 76 10.03 0.27 7.92
N ALA A 77 10.37 -0.56 8.92
CA ALA A 77 9.48 -1.62 9.37
C ALA A 77 8.16 -1.08 9.96
N ALA A 78 8.19 0.03 10.69
CA ALA A 78 6.98 0.67 11.22
C ALA A 78 6.05 1.14 10.10
N ALA A 79 6.61 1.63 8.99
CA ALA A 79 5.86 2.21 7.88
C ALA A 79 5.38 1.15 6.86
N CYS A 80 6.24 0.21 6.48
CA CYS A 80 6.02 -0.67 5.32
C CYS A 80 5.44 -2.05 5.68
N VAL A 81 5.46 -2.48 6.94
CA VAL A 81 4.97 -3.82 7.33
C VAL A 81 3.50 -4.01 7.00
N VAL A 82 2.67 -2.99 7.20
CA VAL A 82 1.23 -3.07 6.94
C VAL A 82 0.93 -3.32 5.45
N PRO A 83 1.37 -2.45 4.52
CA PRO A 83 1.09 -2.68 3.10
C PRO A 83 1.77 -3.96 2.58
N ALA A 84 2.95 -4.32 3.09
CA ALA A 84 3.60 -5.59 2.73
C ALA A 84 2.78 -6.82 3.20
N ALA A 85 2.25 -6.78 4.42
CA ALA A 85 1.40 -7.84 4.95
C ALA A 85 0.08 -7.94 4.18
N ALA A 86 -0.51 -6.81 3.79
CA ALA A 86 -1.72 -6.79 2.96
C ALA A 86 -1.47 -7.41 1.57
N GLN A 87 -0.34 -7.10 0.93
CA GLN A 87 0.04 -7.76 -0.32
C GLN A 87 0.24 -9.26 -0.12
N LEU A 88 0.95 -9.68 0.93
CA LEU A 88 1.16 -11.10 1.22
C LEU A 88 -0.16 -11.84 1.46
N LEU A 89 -1.08 -11.22 2.19
CA LEU A 89 -2.42 -11.75 2.41
C LEU A 89 -3.18 -11.91 1.07
N THR A 90 -3.11 -10.91 0.21
CA THR A 90 -3.75 -10.95 -1.10
C THR A 90 -3.19 -12.08 -1.97
N VAL A 91 -1.86 -12.25 -1.99
CA VAL A 91 -1.19 -13.32 -2.75
C VAL A 91 -1.54 -14.70 -2.20
N THR A 92 -1.56 -14.86 -0.88
CA THR A 92 -1.90 -16.14 -0.24
C THR A 92 -3.36 -16.52 -0.45
N LEU A 93 -4.29 -15.56 -0.42
CA LEU A 93 -5.71 -15.79 -0.69
C LEU A 93 -6.02 -16.06 -2.16
N ARG A 94 -5.18 -15.58 -3.09
CA ARG A 94 -5.37 -15.71 -4.54
C ARG A 94 -4.29 -16.55 -5.21
N TRP A 95 -3.68 -17.47 -4.48
CA TRP A 95 -2.53 -18.24 -4.94
C TRP A 95 -2.80 -19.01 -6.24
N ASP A 96 -4.02 -19.52 -6.41
CA ASP A 96 -4.42 -20.27 -7.61
C ASP A 96 -4.56 -19.40 -8.87
N VAL A 97 -4.70 -18.08 -8.71
CA VAL A 97 -4.87 -17.10 -9.79
C VAL A 97 -3.58 -16.32 -10.05
N VAL A 98 -2.79 -16.08 -9.00
CA VAL A 98 -1.57 -15.27 -9.03
C VAL A 98 -0.35 -16.18 -9.01
N GLY A 99 0.05 -16.66 -10.19
CA GLY A 99 1.32 -17.38 -10.32
C GLY A 99 2.51 -16.50 -9.94
N VAL A 100 3.55 -17.10 -9.34
CA VAL A 100 4.77 -16.39 -8.87
C VAL A 100 5.54 -15.70 -10.02
N ALA A 101 5.37 -16.19 -11.25
CA ALA A 101 5.92 -15.59 -12.47
C ALA A 101 4.92 -14.67 -13.20
N SER A 102 3.75 -14.40 -12.62
CA SER A 102 2.74 -13.56 -13.29
C SER A 102 3.18 -12.10 -13.33
N LEU A 103 2.97 -11.46 -14.48
CA LEU A 103 3.21 -10.03 -14.65
C LEU A 103 2.41 -9.19 -13.64
N ALA A 104 1.20 -9.65 -13.29
CA ALA A 104 0.34 -9.00 -12.31
C ALA A 104 0.99 -8.94 -10.91
N LEU A 105 1.66 -10.02 -10.47
CA LEU A 105 2.38 -10.03 -9.20
C LEU A 105 3.54 -9.04 -9.20
N TRP A 106 4.31 -9.01 -10.29
CA TRP A 106 5.43 -8.07 -10.44
C TRP A 106 4.96 -6.61 -10.47
N MET A 107 3.86 -6.32 -11.16
CA MET A 107 3.25 -4.99 -11.14
C MET A 107 2.76 -4.60 -9.75
N SER A 108 2.06 -5.50 -9.05
CA SER A 108 1.62 -5.24 -7.67
C SER A 108 2.80 -5.01 -6.73
N THR A 109 3.88 -5.77 -6.89
CA THR A 109 5.11 -5.61 -6.11
C THR A 109 5.79 -4.28 -6.42
N GLY A 110 5.84 -3.89 -7.71
CA GLY A 110 6.33 -2.57 -8.11
C GLY A 110 5.53 -1.45 -7.47
N VAL A 111 4.20 -1.55 -7.46
CA VAL A 111 3.30 -0.61 -6.79
C VAL A 111 3.55 -0.54 -5.29
N LEU A 112 3.73 -1.68 -4.61
CA LEU A 112 4.05 -1.71 -3.19
C LEU A 112 5.37 -0.98 -2.91
N LEU A 113 6.42 -1.31 -3.64
CA LEU A 113 7.76 -0.74 -3.43
C LEU A 113 7.76 0.76 -3.72
N ALA A 114 7.16 1.18 -4.83
CA ALA A 114 7.02 2.59 -5.19
C ALA A 114 6.20 3.35 -4.14
N GLY A 115 5.07 2.79 -3.72
CA GLY A 115 4.20 3.42 -2.74
C GLY A 115 4.86 3.56 -1.37
N CYS A 116 5.57 2.51 -0.92
CA CYS A 116 6.35 2.57 0.31
C CYS A 116 7.46 3.63 0.24
N ALA A 117 8.21 3.66 -0.87
CA ALA A 117 9.28 4.63 -1.08
C ALA A 117 8.74 6.08 -1.07
N VAL A 118 7.66 6.34 -1.81
CA VAL A 118 7.02 7.66 -1.86
C VAL A 118 6.43 8.05 -0.50
N GLY A 119 5.75 7.14 0.21
CA GLY A 119 5.22 7.42 1.54
C GLY A 119 6.29 7.78 2.57
N LEU A 120 7.44 7.11 2.52
CA LEU A 120 8.60 7.44 3.35
C LEU A 120 9.24 8.78 2.94
N LEU A 121 9.34 9.07 1.64
CA LEU A 121 9.81 10.36 1.16
C LEU A 121 8.89 11.51 1.58
N LEU A 122 7.57 11.33 1.53
CA LEU A 122 6.60 12.32 1.99
C LEU A 122 6.72 12.58 3.49
N ASP A 123 6.96 11.54 4.31
CA ASP A 123 7.28 11.75 5.73
C ASP A 123 8.49 12.67 5.84
N ARG A 124 9.62 12.31 5.19
CA ARG A 124 10.86 13.10 5.21
C ARG A 124 10.69 14.55 4.76
N LEU A 125 9.90 14.80 3.70
CA LEU A 125 9.67 16.14 3.17
C LEU A 125 8.85 17.02 4.12
N VAL A 126 7.77 16.46 4.68
CA VAL A 126 6.91 17.18 5.64
C VAL A 126 7.64 17.43 6.97
N TRP A 127 8.66 16.63 7.30
CA TRP A 127 9.53 16.86 8.45
C TRP A 127 10.56 17.98 8.24
N ALA A 128 10.95 18.27 7.00
CA ALA A 128 11.96 19.28 6.69
C ALA A 128 11.38 20.70 6.57
N SER A 129 10.05 20.82 6.49
CA SER A 129 9.29 22.08 6.47
C SER A 129 8.81 22.48 7.86
#